data_AF-A0A8K9UWD1-F1
#
_entry.id   AF-A0A8K9UWD1-F1
#
_cell.length_a   1.000
_cell.length_b   1.000
_cell.length_c   1.000
_cell.angle_alpha   90.00
_cell.angle_beta   90.00
_cell.angle_gamma   90.00
#
_symmetry.space_group_name_H-M   'P 1'
#
loop_
_entity.id
_entity.type
_entity.pdbx_description
1 polymer ?
#
loop_
_entity_poly.entity_id
_entity_poly.type
_entity_poly.pdbx_seq_one_letter_code
_entity_poly.pdbx_strand_id
1 'polypeptide(L)'
;MVQEVPRLMRYYTITIGKTMSSHNQFMRQLGGGFTEVLSPEQSDIIMAFCPIVSRAGTDIEVALPQIPEGKDVILVVLHHYFNPDYTVPDSSRLVTRSDVILTVDCLFHESKGGLLNCPRNKAAVGKILNRLNMKPKVVDISMDIPDHRNSPHTFTREMSGMVKFFNCVVGNTLGAHVDLTRHLVIRGGCTEVMPQEESDVIMAFCPIVSRAGTDIEAALQQIPAGKPVILVVLHHTFNPDYTVPDSSRLVTREDVLLTVDCLFHESQGLLECHRNEAAVKEILKKLNIHPEVITHHRHFFSHFVSYVL
;
A
#
# COMPACT_ATOMS: atom_id res chain seq x y z
N MET A 1 -27.90 -22.27 2.44
CA MET A 1 -26.56 -22.32 3.04
C MET A 1 -26.05 -20.89 3.08
N VAL A 2 -25.87 -20.32 4.27
CA VAL A 2 -25.37 -18.94 4.41
C VAL A 2 -23.90 -18.98 4.06
N GLN A 3 -23.53 -18.35 2.94
CA GLN A 3 -22.15 -18.20 2.54
C GLN A 3 -21.54 -17.19 3.52
N GLU A 4 -20.78 -17.67 4.51
CA GLU A 4 -20.04 -16.80 5.42
C GLU A 4 -19.07 -15.96 4.58
N VAL A 5 -19.42 -14.69 4.37
CA VAL A 5 -18.50 -13.73 3.78
C VAL A 5 -17.38 -13.54 4.81
N PRO A 6 -16.13 -13.87 4.49
CA PRO A 6 -15.05 -13.77 5.45
C PRO A 6 -14.90 -12.31 5.87
N ARG A 7 -15.08 -12.04 7.16
CA ARG A 7 -14.95 -10.69 7.71
C ARG A 7 -13.52 -10.22 7.50
N LEU A 8 -13.39 -9.14 6.74
CA LEU A 8 -12.13 -8.46 6.46
C LEU A 8 -11.79 -7.58 7.68
N MET A 9 -10.59 -7.72 8.24
CA MET A 9 -10.12 -6.91 9.36
C MET A 9 -9.67 -5.54 8.84
N ARG A 10 -10.35 -4.47 9.25
CA ARG A 10 -9.93 -3.12 8.90
C ARG A 10 -8.82 -2.68 9.82
N TYR A 11 -7.69 -2.23 9.27
CA TYR A 11 -6.59 -1.71 10.06
C TYR A 11 -6.26 -0.28 9.66
N TYR A 12 -5.85 0.54 10.63
CA TYR A 12 -5.26 1.85 10.36
C TYR A 12 -3.76 1.78 10.62
N THR A 13 -2.93 2.16 9.65
CA THR A 13 -1.48 2.23 9.85
C THR A 13 -1.07 3.59 10.37
N ILE A 14 -0.21 3.61 11.38
CA ILE A 14 0.50 4.81 11.82
C ILE A 14 1.99 4.52 11.88
N THR A 15 2.80 5.35 11.22
CA THR A 15 4.28 5.26 11.27
C THR A 15 4.85 6.39 12.10
N ILE A 16 5.53 6.05 13.20
CA ILE A 16 6.01 7.03 14.17
C ILE A 16 7.51 7.23 13.98
N GLY A 17 7.85 7.67 12.76
CA GLY A 17 9.21 7.82 12.28
C GLY A 17 9.45 7.20 10.90
N LYS A 18 10.71 7.27 10.45
CA LYS A 18 11.13 6.80 9.12
C LYS A 18 11.26 5.29 9.08
N THR A 19 10.29 4.63 8.48
CA THR A 19 10.27 3.17 8.32
C THR A 19 10.83 2.70 6.97
N MET A 20 11.12 3.62 6.04
CA MET A 20 11.65 3.33 4.70
C MET A 20 10.81 2.28 3.94
N SER A 21 9.47 2.43 4.00
CA SER A 21 8.50 1.47 3.42
C SER A 21 8.52 0.05 4.02
N SER A 22 9.31 -0.22 5.06
CA SER A 22 9.37 -1.55 5.71
C SER A 22 8.03 -1.93 6.34
N HIS A 23 7.22 -0.96 6.75
CA HIS A 23 5.86 -1.19 7.22
C HIS A 23 4.97 -1.79 6.13
N ASN A 24 5.08 -1.32 4.88
CA ASN A 24 4.34 -1.89 3.75
C ASN A 24 4.79 -3.31 3.42
N GLN A 25 6.10 -3.55 3.47
CA GLN A 25 6.64 -4.91 3.30
C GLN A 25 6.14 -5.85 4.40
N PHE A 26 6.01 -5.35 5.63
CA PHE A 26 5.48 -6.11 6.75
C PHE A 26 3.98 -6.42 6.57
N MET A 27 3.17 -5.41 6.24
CA MET A 27 1.73 -5.59 6.02
C MET A 27 1.44 -6.55 4.87
N ARG A 28 2.24 -6.53 3.79
CA ARG A 28 2.13 -7.50 2.69
C ARG A 28 2.33 -8.95 3.15
N GLN A 29 3.12 -9.20 4.19
CA GLN A 29 3.33 -10.56 4.73
C GLN A 29 2.14 -11.10 5.54
N LEU A 30 1.22 -10.24 6.01
CA LEU A 30 0.00 -10.69 6.69
C LEU A 30 -1.00 -11.34 5.72
N GLY A 31 -0.88 -11.04 4.41
CA GLY A 31 -1.69 -11.66 3.36
C GLY A 31 -3.15 -11.15 3.32
N GLY A 32 -4.00 -11.91 2.63
CA GLY A 32 -5.43 -11.58 2.50
C GLY A 32 -6.19 -11.73 3.82
N GLY A 33 -7.27 -10.94 3.99
CA GLY A 33 -8.04 -10.90 5.24
C GLY A 33 -7.91 -9.57 6.00
N PHE A 34 -7.01 -8.70 5.56
CA PHE A 34 -6.77 -7.38 6.12
C PHE A 34 -7.08 -6.28 5.09
N THR A 35 -7.55 -5.12 5.53
CA THR A 35 -7.77 -3.95 4.67
C THR A 35 -7.43 -2.67 5.40
N GLU A 36 -6.58 -1.86 4.79
CA GLU A 36 -6.20 -0.57 5.35
C GLU A 36 -7.34 0.44 5.21
N VAL A 37 -7.57 1.24 6.26
CA VAL A 37 -8.53 2.36 6.26
C VAL A 37 -7.80 3.68 6.51
N LEU A 38 -8.44 4.80 6.15
CA LEU A 38 -7.82 6.13 6.17
C LEU A 38 -7.86 6.81 7.54
N SER A 39 -8.65 6.31 8.48
CA SER A 39 -8.75 6.91 9.80
C SER A 39 -8.86 5.85 10.91
N PRO A 40 -8.40 6.17 12.14
CA PRO A 40 -8.50 5.26 13.28
C PRO A 40 -9.94 4.84 13.59
N GLU A 41 -10.91 5.74 13.40
CA GLU A 41 -12.33 5.50 13.71
C GLU A 41 -12.91 4.38 12.85
N GLN A 42 -12.49 4.31 11.59
CA GLN A 42 -12.91 3.31 10.62
C GLN A 42 -12.24 1.95 10.85
N SER A 43 -11.18 1.89 11.66
CA SER A 43 -10.40 0.69 11.86
C SER A 43 -11.02 -0.22 12.92
N ASP A 44 -10.81 -1.52 12.76
CA ASP A 44 -11.00 -2.50 13.83
C ASP A 44 -9.75 -2.57 14.72
N ILE A 45 -8.57 -2.27 14.16
CA ILE A 45 -7.27 -2.29 14.86
C ILE A 45 -6.29 -1.23 14.33
N ILE A 46 -5.40 -0.73 15.19
CA ILE A 46 -4.29 0.14 14.78
C ILE A 46 -2.99 -0.67 14.65
N MET A 47 -2.32 -0.52 13.50
CA MET A 47 -0.99 -1.07 13.22
C MET A 47 0.04 0.06 13.36
N ALA A 48 0.67 0.16 14.54
CA ALA A 48 1.65 1.19 14.83
C ALA A 48 3.07 0.70 14.53
N PHE A 49 3.82 1.42 13.70
CA PHE A 49 5.20 1.10 13.35
C PHE A 49 6.16 2.11 13.99
N CYS A 50 7.04 1.62 14.85
CA CYS A 50 8.01 2.43 15.59
C CYS A 50 9.43 2.03 15.20
N PRO A 51 10.10 2.77 14.30
CA PRO A 51 11.52 2.55 14.01
C PRO A 51 12.41 3.05 15.14
N ILE A 52 13.37 2.21 15.55
CA ILE A 52 14.36 2.52 16.56
C ILE A 52 15.52 3.26 15.90
N VAL A 53 15.69 4.53 16.28
CA VAL A 53 16.75 5.42 15.78
C VAL A 53 17.80 5.64 16.86
N SER A 54 17.40 5.59 18.13
CA SER A 54 18.28 5.80 19.27
C SER A 54 18.33 4.56 20.16
N ARG A 55 17.36 4.41 21.06
CA ARG A 55 17.22 3.31 22.00
C ARG A 55 15.75 2.94 22.08
N ALA A 56 15.48 1.64 22.09
CA ALA A 56 14.11 1.11 22.09
C ALA A 56 13.22 1.76 23.17
N GLY A 57 13.72 1.93 24.40
CA GLY A 57 12.95 2.57 25.48
C GLY A 57 12.50 3.99 25.14
N THR A 58 13.45 4.84 24.72
CA THR A 58 13.18 6.24 24.40
C THR A 58 12.27 6.38 23.20
N ASP A 59 12.56 5.65 22.12
CA ASP A 59 11.78 5.79 20.88
C ASP A 59 10.35 5.25 21.07
N ILE A 60 10.15 4.17 21.85
CA ILE A 60 8.82 3.67 22.20
C ILE A 60 8.09 4.64 23.12
N GLU A 61 8.76 5.19 24.15
CA GLU A 61 8.16 6.18 25.06
C GLU A 61 7.65 7.42 24.31
N VAL A 62 8.39 7.88 23.31
CA VAL A 62 7.98 8.98 22.42
C VAL A 62 6.88 8.56 21.45
N ALA A 63 6.86 7.29 21.03
CA ALA A 63 5.89 6.79 20.07
C ALA A 63 4.50 6.56 20.66
N LEU A 64 4.41 5.99 21.86
CA LEU A 64 3.12 5.59 22.46
C LEU A 64 2.10 6.74 22.57
N PRO A 65 2.46 7.98 22.95
CA PRO A 65 1.52 9.11 23.00
C PRO A 65 1.00 9.56 21.64
N GLN A 66 1.67 9.20 20.54
CA GLN A 66 1.26 9.59 19.18
C GLN A 66 0.24 8.60 18.58
N ILE A 67 0.05 7.43 19.20
CA ILE A 67 -0.92 6.44 18.73
C ILE A 67 -2.33 6.86 19.19
N PRO A 68 -3.33 6.92 18.28
CA PRO A 68 -4.71 7.22 18.66
C PRO A 68 -5.26 6.29 19.75
N GLU A 69 -6.12 6.82 20.62
CA GLU A 69 -6.78 6.05 21.67
C GLU A 69 -8.10 5.41 21.18
N GLY A 70 -8.61 4.44 21.95
CA GLY A 70 -9.95 3.89 21.74
C GLY A 70 -10.03 2.70 20.77
N LYS A 71 -8.89 2.18 20.31
CA LYS A 71 -8.78 0.97 19.49
C LYS A 71 -7.67 0.08 20.03
N ASP A 72 -7.80 -1.22 19.83
CA ASP A 72 -6.69 -2.14 20.08
C ASP A 72 -5.52 -1.80 19.14
N VAL A 73 -4.30 -1.93 19.66
CA VAL A 73 -3.06 -1.57 18.95
C VAL A 73 -2.13 -2.77 18.86
N ILE A 74 -1.58 -3.00 17.68
CA ILE A 74 -0.38 -3.81 17.48
C ILE A 74 0.80 -2.87 17.24
N LEU A 75 1.79 -2.95 18.12
CA LEU A 75 3.04 -2.20 17.98
C LEU A 75 4.11 -3.07 17.30
N VAL A 76 4.53 -2.66 16.11
CA VAL A 76 5.64 -3.25 15.36
C VAL A 76 6.88 -2.37 15.55
N VAL A 77 7.83 -2.85 16.34
CA VAL A 77 9.09 -2.17 16.62
C VAL A 77 10.11 -2.56 15.54
N LEU A 78 10.60 -1.60 14.78
CA LEU A 78 11.55 -1.81 13.68
C LEU A 78 12.96 -1.45 14.13
N HIS A 79 13.78 -2.45 14.41
CA HIS A 79 15.17 -2.28 14.82
C HIS A 79 16.09 -2.21 13.61
N HIS A 80 16.88 -1.14 13.54
CA HIS A 80 17.82 -0.91 12.44
C HIS A 80 19.08 -1.77 12.61
N TYR A 81 19.14 -2.89 11.89
CA TYR A 81 20.27 -3.83 11.95
C TYR A 81 20.51 -4.47 10.60
N PHE A 82 21.78 -4.50 10.17
CA PHE A 82 22.17 -5.15 8.92
C PHE A 82 22.17 -6.69 9.01
N ASN A 83 22.51 -7.24 10.18
CA ASN A 83 22.64 -8.69 10.39
C ASN A 83 21.27 -9.34 10.66
N PRO A 84 20.76 -10.24 9.80
CA PRO A 84 19.46 -10.90 9.99
C PRO A 84 19.41 -11.86 11.18
N ASP A 85 20.58 -12.31 11.67
CA ASP A 85 20.69 -13.22 12.82
C ASP A 85 20.81 -12.47 14.15
N TYR A 86 20.77 -11.12 14.12
CA TYR A 86 20.89 -10.33 15.33
C TYR A 86 19.69 -10.55 16.26
N THR A 87 19.98 -10.77 17.54
CA THR A 87 18.95 -10.93 18.56
C THR A 87 18.69 -9.59 19.23
N VAL A 88 17.53 -9.01 18.97
CA VAL A 88 17.08 -7.82 19.70
C VAL A 88 16.25 -8.23 20.94
N PRO A 89 16.35 -7.48 22.04
CA PRO A 89 15.54 -7.72 23.22
C PRO A 89 14.04 -7.55 22.94
N ASP A 90 13.19 -8.25 23.68
CA ASP A 90 11.73 -8.13 23.59
C ASP A 90 11.26 -6.74 24.06
N SER A 91 10.70 -5.94 23.14
CA SER A 91 10.27 -4.58 23.44
C SER A 91 8.93 -4.47 24.16
N SER A 92 8.16 -5.56 24.28
CA SER A 92 6.87 -5.55 24.98
C SER A 92 6.98 -5.07 26.44
N ARG A 93 8.12 -5.34 27.09
CA ARG A 93 8.41 -4.88 28.46
C ARG A 93 8.52 -3.36 28.61
N LEU A 94 8.66 -2.63 27.50
CA LEU A 94 8.79 -1.17 27.46
C LEU A 94 7.44 -0.49 27.20
N VAL A 95 6.39 -1.26 26.95
CA VAL A 95 5.07 -0.76 26.59
C VAL A 95 4.20 -0.68 27.85
N THR A 96 3.71 0.52 28.13
CA THR A 96 2.90 0.83 29.32
C THR A 96 1.40 0.93 29.04
N ARG A 97 1.02 1.05 27.76
CA ARG A 97 -0.37 1.19 27.30
C ARG A 97 -1.09 -0.17 27.29
N SER A 98 -2.22 -0.26 27.98
CA SER A 98 -3.01 -1.50 28.07
C SER A 98 -3.76 -1.87 26.80
N ASP A 99 -4.03 -0.88 25.93
CA ASP A 99 -4.65 -1.08 24.62
C ASP A 99 -3.65 -1.54 23.55
N VAL A 100 -2.35 -1.59 23.87
CA VAL A 100 -1.36 -2.30 23.04
C VAL A 100 -1.45 -3.79 23.33
N ILE A 101 -2.24 -4.48 22.52
CA ILE A 101 -2.57 -5.90 22.73
C ILE A 101 -1.46 -6.86 22.29
N LEU A 102 -0.52 -6.38 21.47
CA LEU A 102 0.66 -7.14 21.03
C LEU A 102 1.79 -6.21 20.63
N THR A 103 3.01 -6.55 21.03
CA THR A 103 4.24 -5.94 20.52
C THR A 103 5.08 -7.00 19.82
N VAL A 104 5.60 -6.67 18.64
CA VAL A 104 6.54 -7.52 17.91
C VAL A 104 7.79 -6.73 17.51
N ASP A 105 8.93 -7.40 17.54
CA ASP A 105 10.21 -6.84 17.16
C ASP A 105 10.66 -7.38 15.81
N CYS A 106 10.92 -6.46 14.88
CA CYS A 106 11.35 -6.75 13.52
C CYS A 106 12.69 -6.08 13.21
N LEU A 107 13.46 -6.68 12.30
CA LEU A 107 14.72 -6.11 11.80
C LEU A 107 14.51 -5.48 10.43
N PHE A 108 15.12 -4.32 10.20
CA PHE A 108 15.17 -3.69 8.88
C PHE A 108 16.51 -3.01 8.62
N HIS A 109 16.88 -2.89 7.35
CA HIS A 109 18.06 -2.17 6.89
C HIS A 109 17.91 -1.74 5.42
N GLU A 110 18.22 -0.48 5.11
CA GLU A 110 18.04 0.12 3.78
C GLU A 110 18.86 -0.60 2.70
N SER A 111 20.12 -0.95 2.97
CA SER A 111 20.97 -1.66 1.99
C SER A 111 20.53 -3.10 1.69
N LYS A 112 19.57 -3.63 2.46
CA LYS A 112 18.94 -4.93 2.24
C LYS A 112 17.52 -4.79 1.67
N GLY A 113 17.13 -3.59 1.26
CA GLY A 113 15.82 -3.31 0.69
C GLY A 113 14.72 -3.06 1.74
N GLY A 114 15.07 -2.79 3.01
CA GLY A 114 14.09 -2.51 4.07
C GLY A 114 13.94 -3.68 5.04
N LEU A 115 12.74 -4.25 5.15
CA LEU A 115 12.42 -5.31 6.10
C LEU A 115 13.23 -6.57 5.78
N LEU A 116 13.98 -7.08 6.75
CA LEU A 116 14.82 -8.26 6.51
C LEU A 116 13.99 -9.54 6.33
N ASN A 117 14.45 -10.42 5.44
CA ASN A 117 13.93 -11.78 5.36
C ASN A 117 14.66 -12.66 6.40
N CYS A 118 14.09 -12.77 7.60
CA CYS A 118 14.67 -13.55 8.69
C CYS A 118 13.60 -14.29 9.52
N PRO A 119 13.98 -15.33 10.28
CA PRO A 119 13.06 -16.09 11.12
C PRO A 119 12.29 -15.23 12.12
N ARG A 120 12.92 -14.17 12.65
CA ARG A 120 12.29 -13.23 13.59
C ARG A 120 11.13 -12.47 12.94
N ASN A 121 11.34 -11.87 11.77
CA ASN A 121 10.30 -11.12 11.08
C ASN A 121 9.14 -12.05 10.65
N LYS A 122 9.45 -13.26 10.19
CA LYS A 122 8.43 -14.29 9.90
C LYS A 122 7.64 -14.68 11.15
N ALA A 123 8.30 -14.83 12.29
CA ALA A 123 7.65 -15.12 13.57
C ALA A 123 6.79 -13.94 14.06
N ALA A 124 7.21 -12.69 13.85
CA ALA A 124 6.43 -11.50 14.18
C ALA A 124 5.09 -11.47 13.42
N VAL A 125 5.12 -11.74 12.12
CA VAL A 125 3.91 -11.88 11.28
C VAL A 125 3.00 -13.00 11.83
N GLY A 126 3.57 -14.18 12.11
CA GLY A 126 2.81 -15.30 12.68
C GLY A 126 2.17 -14.99 14.04
N LYS A 127 2.87 -14.27 14.92
CA LYS A 127 2.32 -13.82 16.22
C LYS A 127 1.10 -12.91 16.04
N ILE A 128 1.15 -12.00 15.07
CA ILE A 128 0.01 -11.10 14.76
C ILE A 128 -1.17 -11.88 14.23
N LEU A 129 -0.97 -12.75 13.22
CA LEU A 129 -2.04 -13.57 12.66
C LEU A 129 -2.72 -14.43 13.72
N ASN A 130 -1.93 -15.05 14.59
CA ASN A 130 -2.44 -15.83 15.71
C ASN A 130 -3.21 -14.97 16.71
N ARG A 131 -2.68 -13.80 17.08
CA ARG A 131 -3.33 -12.89 18.04
C ARG A 131 -4.68 -12.39 17.53
N LEU A 132 -4.78 -12.12 16.23
CA LEU A 132 -6.00 -11.63 15.59
C LEU A 132 -6.95 -12.76 15.17
N ASN A 133 -6.59 -14.01 15.50
CA ASN A 133 -7.35 -15.21 15.15
C ASN A 133 -7.64 -15.30 13.64
N MET A 134 -6.69 -14.83 12.82
CA MET A 134 -6.76 -14.80 11.36
C MET A 134 -6.06 -16.02 10.80
N LYS A 135 -6.80 -16.85 10.04
CA LYS A 135 -6.19 -17.90 9.22
C LYS A 135 -5.83 -17.28 7.87
N PRO A 136 -4.54 -17.20 7.49
CA PRO A 136 -4.19 -16.81 6.13
C PRO A 136 -4.87 -17.79 5.17
N LYS A 137 -5.60 -17.26 4.18
CA LYS A 137 -6.18 -18.10 3.12
C LYS A 137 -5.04 -18.64 2.27
N VAL A 138 -4.67 -19.90 2.48
CA VAL A 138 -3.98 -20.69 1.46
C VAL A 138 -5.01 -20.90 0.35
N VAL A 139 -4.74 -20.36 -0.83
CA VAL A 139 -5.51 -20.67 -2.03
C VAL A 139 -4.94 -21.97 -2.58
N ASP A 140 -5.58 -23.10 -2.27
CA ASP A 140 -5.31 -24.36 -2.96
C ASP A 140 -5.84 -24.24 -4.38
N ILE A 141 -4.93 -24.06 -5.35
CA ILE A 141 -5.26 -24.12 -6.77
C ILE A 141 -5.10 -25.57 -7.22
N SER A 142 -6.16 -26.35 -7.08
CA SER A 142 -6.38 -27.51 -7.95
C SER A 142 -7.55 -27.16 -8.87
N MET A 143 -7.25 -26.71 -10.09
CA MET A 143 -8.24 -26.62 -11.16
C MET A 143 -7.66 -27.17 -12.45
N ASP A 144 -8.32 -28.22 -12.94
CA ASP A 144 -8.15 -28.80 -14.27
C ASP A 144 -8.32 -27.72 -15.35
N ILE A 145 -7.47 -27.80 -16.37
CA ILE A 145 -7.40 -26.87 -17.49
C ILE A 145 -8.36 -27.34 -18.61
N PRO A 146 -9.27 -26.48 -19.10
CA PRO A 146 -9.74 -26.58 -20.47
C PRO A 146 -9.02 -25.55 -21.35
N ASP A 147 -8.35 -26.08 -22.36
CA ASP A 147 -7.74 -25.39 -23.50
C ASP A 147 -8.82 -24.79 -24.41
N HIS A 148 -8.75 -23.49 -24.71
CA HIS A 148 -9.30 -22.96 -25.97
C HIS A 148 -8.50 -21.76 -26.49
N ARG A 149 -7.82 -22.01 -27.61
CA ARG A 149 -7.15 -21.04 -28.47
C ARG A 149 -8.15 -20.29 -29.37
N ASN A 150 -7.75 -19.06 -29.73
CA ASN A 150 -8.18 -18.20 -30.85
C ASN A 150 -9.53 -17.46 -30.79
N SER A 151 -9.49 -16.13 -30.64
CA SER A 151 -10.08 -15.12 -31.57
C SER A 151 -9.86 -13.67 -31.10
N PRO A 152 -10.03 -12.64 -31.97
CA PRO A 152 -9.28 -11.38 -31.93
C PRO A 152 -9.89 -10.27 -31.07
N HIS A 153 -9.02 -9.32 -30.76
CA HIS A 153 -9.24 -8.11 -29.96
C HIS A 153 -10.53 -7.37 -30.26
N THR A 154 -11.39 -7.26 -29.26
CA THR A 154 -12.32 -6.14 -29.08
C THR A 154 -12.43 -5.89 -27.58
N PHE A 155 -11.97 -4.72 -27.14
CA PHE A 155 -12.01 -4.33 -25.72
C PHE A 155 -13.44 -3.96 -25.35
N THR A 156 -14.23 -4.97 -24.98
CA THR A 156 -15.53 -4.83 -24.33
C THR A 156 -15.45 -5.62 -23.01
N ARG A 157 -15.01 -4.97 -21.94
CA ARG A 157 -15.03 -5.57 -20.59
C ARG A 157 -16.28 -5.06 -19.86
N GLU A 158 -17.36 -5.83 -19.99
CA GLU A 158 -18.52 -5.71 -19.10
C GLU A 158 -18.23 -6.45 -17.78
N MET A 159 -18.45 -5.71 -16.67
CA MET A 159 -18.65 -6.13 -15.27
C MET A 159 -17.46 -6.66 -14.43
N SER A 160 -17.00 -5.77 -13.54
CA SER A 160 -16.50 -5.99 -12.17
C SER A 160 -15.29 -6.92 -11.94
N GLY A 161 -14.18 -6.65 -12.62
CA GLY A 161 -12.87 -7.17 -12.26
C GLY A 161 -11.96 -6.06 -11.73
N MET A 162 -11.29 -6.30 -10.60
CA MET A 162 -10.22 -5.44 -10.09
C MET A 162 -9.07 -5.40 -11.09
N VAL A 163 -8.61 -4.20 -11.45
CA VAL A 163 -7.46 -3.98 -12.32
C VAL A 163 -6.19 -4.43 -11.60
N LYS A 164 -5.45 -5.34 -12.20
CA LYS A 164 -4.18 -5.84 -11.67
C LYS A 164 -3.05 -5.01 -12.22
N PHE A 165 -2.20 -4.45 -11.36
CA PHE A 165 -1.03 -3.69 -11.80
C PHE A 165 0.27 -4.31 -11.28
N PHE A 166 1.32 -4.21 -12.09
CA PHE A 166 2.69 -4.58 -11.71
C PHE A 166 3.54 -3.33 -11.54
N ASN A 167 4.29 -3.24 -10.44
CA ASN A 167 5.17 -2.11 -10.16
C ASN A 167 6.54 -2.27 -10.83
N CYS A 168 6.90 -1.36 -11.73
CA CYS A 168 8.23 -1.25 -12.31
C CYS A 168 8.91 0.02 -11.76
N VAL A 169 9.85 -0.14 -10.83
CA VAL A 169 10.52 1.01 -10.18
C VAL A 169 11.88 1.23 -10.82
N VAL A 170 12.03 2.33 -11.55
CA VAL A 170 13.27 2.66 -12.29
C VAL A 170 14.07 3.72 -11.54
N GLY A 171 14.61 3.35 -10.38
CA GLY A 171 15.44 4.22 -9.55
C GLY A 171 15.01 4.27 -8.09
N ASN A 172 15.62 5.17 -7.31
CA ASN A 172 15.27 5.33 -5.90
C ASN A 172 14.16 6.35 -5.71
N THR A 173 12.97 5.86 -5.36
CA THR A 173 11.77 6.67 -5.16
C THR A 173 11.49 6.97 -3.68
N LEU A 174 12.35 6.50 -2.76
CA LEU A 174 12.22 6.70 -1.32
C LEU A 174 10.87 6.26 -0.74
N GLY A 175 10.20 5.31 -1.39
CA GLY A 175 8.89 4.79 -0.97
C GLY A 175 7.68 5.51 -1.57
N ALA A 176 7.86 6.63 -2.28
CA ALA A 176 6.74 7.39 -2.86
C ALA A 176 5.89 6.57 -3.85
N HIS A 177 6.50 5.60 -4.55
CA HIS A 177 5.78 4.64 -5.39
C HIS A 177 4.80 3.76 -4.61
N VAL A 178 5.15 3.41 -3.37
CA VAL A 178 4.28 2.62 -2.50
C VAL A 178 3.13 3.46 -1.99
N ASP A 179 3.39 4.72 -1.61
CA ASP A 179 2.33 5.64 -1.17
C ASP A 179 1.31 5.89 -2.29
N LEU A 180 1.78 6.10 -3.53
CA LEU A 180 0.89 6.31 -4.67
C LEU A 180 0.06 5.06 -4.99
N THR A 181 0.69 3.89 -5.03
CA THR A 181 -0.03 2.63 -5.31
C THR A 181 -0.99 2.26 -4.19
N ARG A 182 -0.66 2.59 -2.94
CA ARG A 182 -1.58 2.49 -1.80
C ARG A 182 -2.84 3.33 -2.05
N HIS A 183 -2.72 4.57 -2.53
CA HIS A 183 -3.89 5.39 -2.87
C HIS A 183 -4.78 4.74 -3.94
N LEU A 184 -4.19 4.04 -4.92
CA LEU A 184 -4.94 3.31 -5.94
C LEU A 184 -5.68 2.10 -5.36
N VAL A 185 -5.02 1.31 -4.52
CA VAL A 185 -5.61 0.12 -3.89
C VAL A 185 -6.74 0.51 -2.93
N ILE A 186 -6.54 1.52 -2.09
CA ILE A 186 -7.53 1.97 -1.09
C ILE A 186 -8.79 2.53 -1.76
N ARG A 187 -8.65 3.23 -2.89
CA ARG A 187 -9.81 3.76 -3.64
C ARG A 187 -10.63 2.67 -4.33
N GLY A 188 -10.17 1.43 -4.29
CA GLY A 188 -10.84 0.28 -4.86
C GLY A 188 -10.59 0.14 -6.36
N GLY A 189 -10.89 -1.04 -6.89
CA GLY A 189 -10.76 -1.33 -8.31
C GLY A 189 -9.34 -1.61 -8.81
N CYS A 190 -8.31 -1.51 -7.95
CA CYS A 190 -6.92 -1.84 -8.27
C CYS A 190 -6.31 -2.83 -7.27
N THR A 191 -5.43 -3.73 -7.73
CA THR A 191 -4.53 -4.54 -6.88
C THR A 191 -3.15 -4.68 -7.49
N GLU A 192 -2.12 -4.62 -6.65
CA GLU A 192 -0.76 -4.99 -7.05
C GLU A 192 -0.71 -6.51 -7.24
N VAL A 193 -0.01 -6.99 -8.28
CA VAL A 193 0.26 -8.41 -8.51
C VAL A 193 1.73 -8.66 -8.84
N MET A 194 2.18 -9.86 -8.50
CA MET A 194 3.46 -10.44 -8.91
C MET A 194 3.18 -11.89 -9.33
N PRO A 195 3.66 -12.35 -10.50
CA PRO A 195 4.61 -11.72 -11.42
C PRO A 195 3.94 -10.81 -12.48
N GLN A 196 4.75 -10.15 -13.33
CA GLN A 196 4.28 -9.16 -14.33
C GLN A 196 3.20 -9.73 -15.27
N GLU A 197 3.27 -11.00 -15.60
CA GLU A 197 2.40 -11.68 -16.57
C GLU A 197 0.93 -11.65 -16.13
N GLU A 198 0.70 -11.64 -14.82
CA GLU A 198 -0.63 -11.58 -14.21
C GLU A 198 -1.23 -10.16 -14.17
N SER A 199 -0.44 -9.15 -14.52
CA SER A 199 -0.90 -7.75 -14.52
C SER A 199 -1.68 -7.39 -15.79
N ASP A 200 -2.65 -6.50 -15.65
CA ASP A 200 -3.33 -5.83 -16.75
C ASP A 200 -2.50 -4.62 -17.26
N VAL A 201 -1.77 -3.96 -16.36
CA VAL A 201 -1.02 -2.72 -16.62
C VAL A 201 0.29 -2.69 -15.82
N ILE A 202 1.32 -2.05 -16.38
CA ILE A 202 2.57 -1.72 -15.66
C ILE A 202 2.46 -0.31 -15.09
N MET A 203 2.63 -0.17 -13.77
CA MET A 203 2.84 1.10 -13.09
C MET A 203 4.34 1.36 -13.00
N ALA A 204 4.86 2.21 -13.88
CA ALA A 204 6.27 2.52 -13.95
C ALA A 204 6.60 3.80 -13.16
N PHE A 205 7.61 3.77 -12.29
CA PHE A 205 8.00 4.90 -11.45
C PHE A 205 9.38 5.42 -11.84
N CYS A 206 9.45 6.69 -12.21
CA CYS A 206 10.67 7.38 -12.66
C CYS A 206 10.94 8.60 -11.76
N PRO A 207 11.81 8.48 -10.74
CA PRO A 207 12.28 9.64 -9.99
C PRO A 207 13.26 10.48 -10.83
N ILE A 208 13.04 11.79 -10.87
CA ILE A 208 13.94 12.74 -11.52
C ILE A 208 15.10 13.03 -10.57
N VAL A 209 16.31 12.67 -10.99
CA VAL A 209 17.55 12.84 -10.24
C VAL A 209 18.48 13.81 -10.95
N SER A 210 18.47 13.79 -12.29
CA SER A 210 19.32 14.64 -13.12
C SER A 210 18.48 15.65 -13.88
N ARG A 211 17.87 15.23 -14.99
CA ARG A 211 17.03 16.03 -15.88
C ARG A 211 15.90 15.15 -16.37
N ALA A 212 14.69 15.70 -16.36
CA ALA A 212 13.48 14.98 -16.75
C ALA A 212 13.62 14.20 -18.06
N GLY A 213 14.12 14.83 -19.13
CA GLY A 213 14.29 14.16 -20.43
C GLY A 213 15.19 12.93 -20.37
N THR A 214 16.34 13.04 -19.71
CA THR A 214 17.32 11.94 -19.62
C THR A 214 16.81 10.82 -18.72
N ASP A 215 16.25 11.16 -17.56
CA ASP A 215 15.78 10.15 -16.61
C ASP A 215 14.54 9.41 -17.15
N ILE A 216 13.62 10.11 -17.83
CA ILE A 216 12.46 9.51 -18.50
C ILE A 216 12.90 8.60 -19.64
N GLU A 217 13.82 9.05 -20.50
CA GLU A 217 14.34 8.22 -21.59
C GLU A 217 14.97 6.92 -21.07
N ALA A 218 15.79 7.01 -20.01
CA ALA A 218 16.40 5.85 -19.36
C ALA A 218 15.36 4.92 -18.71
N ALA A 219 14.27 5.47 -18.15
CA ALA A 219 13.18 4.69 -17.60
C ALA A 219 12.40 3.95 -18.69
N LEU A 220 12.07 4.62 -19.80
CA LEU A 220 11.36 4.03 -20.93
C LEU A 220 12.11 2.83 -21.55
N GLN A 221 13.43 2.84 -21.51
CA GLN A 221 14.28 1.72 -21.96
C GLN A 221 14.26 0.52 -21.00
N GLN A 222 14.03 0.75 -19.70
CA GLN A 222 14.02 -0.30 -18.67
C GLN A 222 12.63 -0.89 -18.43
N ILE A 223 11.57 -0.17 -18.79
CA ILE A 223 10.19 -0.64 -18.63
C ILE A 223 9.95 -1.87 -19.54
N PRO A 224 9.49 -3.01 -19.00
CA PRO A 224 9.18 -4.19 -19.79
C PRO A 224 8.16 -3.92 -20.89
N ALA A 225 8.26 -4.65 -22.00
CA ALA A 225 7.27 -4.60 -23.08
C ALA A 225 6.11 -5.59 -22.85
N GLY A 226 5.04 -5.43 -23.63
CA GLY A 226 3.96 -6.42 -23.73
C GLY A 226 2.73 -6.16 -22.85
N LYS A 227 2.74 -5.10 -22.04
CA LYS A 227 1.58 -4.61 -21.30
C LYS A 227 1.49 -3.08 -21.44
N PRO A 228 0.28 -2.49 -21.39
CA PRO A 228 0.15 -1.05 -21.33
C PRO A 228 0.83 -0.47 -20.09
N VAL A 229 1.34 0.75 -20.20
CA VAL A 229 2.14 1.41 -19.16
C VAL A 229 1.45 2.69 -18.68
N ILE A 230 1.45 2.89 -17.38
CA ILE A 230 1.22 4.20 -16.76
C ILE A 230 2.56 4.66 -16.17
N LEU A 231 3.09 5.76 -16.69
CA LEU A 231 4.34 6.35 -16.21
C LEU A 231 4.05 7.38 -15.12
N VAL A 232 4.63 7.18 -13.95
CA VAL A 232 4.60 8.10 -12.82
C VAL A 232 5.97 8.74 -12.69
N VAL A 233 6.06 10.03 -13.03
CA VAL A 233 7.29 10.83 -12.90
C VAL A 233 7.30 11.49 -11.53
N LEU A 234 8.33 11.23 -10.73
CA LEU A 234 8.46 11.72 -9.36
C LEU A 234 9.49 12.85 -9.30
N HIS A 235 9.01 14.07 -9.03
CA HIS A 235 9.82 15.27 -8.92
C HIS A 235 10.17 15.54 -7.47
N HIS A 236 11.47 15.59 -7.19
CA HIS A 236 11.97 15.82 -5.84
C HIS A 236 11.81 17.30 -5.45
N THR A 237 10.99 17.57 -4.44
CA THR A 237 10.75 18.92 -3.92
C THR A 237 10.06 18.85 -2.57
N PHE A 238 10.34 19.80 -1.68
CA PHE A 238 9.59 19.97 -0.43
C PHE A 238 8.32 20.84 -0.62
N ASN A 239 8.24 21.62 -1.70
CA ASN A 239 7.14 22.56 -1.92
C ASN A 239 5.92 21.85 -2.55
N PRO A 240 4.77 21.75 -1.85
CA PRO A 240 3.57 21.08 -2.38
C PRO A 240 2.93 21.81 -3.56
N ASP A 241 3.23 23.10 -3.74
CA ASP A 241 2.73 23.95 -4.83
C ASP A 241 3.74 24.08 -5.98
N TYR A 242 4.78 23.25 -6.00
CA TYR A 242 5.80 23.32 -7.04
C TYR A 242 5.21 22.98 -8.42
N THR A 243 5.36 23.92 -9.35
CA THR A 243 4.93 23.73 -10.73
C THR A 243 5.98 22.95 -11.50
N VAL A 244 5.63 21.73 -11.87
CA VAL A 244 6.43 20.90 -12.77
C VAL A 244 5.85 20.98 -14.18
N PRO A 245 6.71 21.06 -15.21
CA PRO A 245 6.25 20.93 -16.58
C PRO A 245 5.63 19.56 -16.83
N ASP A 246 4.65 19.49 -17.72
CA ASP A 246 4.04 18.24 -18.17
C ASP A 246 5.11 17.32 -18.79
N SER A 247 5.32 16.15 -18.19
CA SER A 247 6.31 15.17 -18.65
C SER A 247 5.83 14.32 -19.81
N SER A 248 4.52 14.29 -20.11
CA SER A 248 3.97 13.49 -21.21
C SER A 248 4.57 13.87 -22.57
N ARG A 249 4.96 15.14 -22.74
CA ARG A 249 5.65 15.65 -23.94
C ARG A 249 7.03 15.03 -24.21
N LEU A 250 7.61 14.35 -23.22
CA LEU A 250 8.91 13.67 -23.31
C LEU A 250 8.75 12.17 -23.60
N VAL A 251 7.52 11.66 -23.68
CA VAL A 251 7.23 10.25 -23.88
C VAL A 251 6.80 10.00 -25.31
N THR A 252 7.52 9.11 -26.00
CA THR A 252 7.26 8.75 -27.41
C THR A 252 6.78 7.31 -27.58
N ARG A 253 6.78 6.51 -26.50
CA ARG A 253 6.46 5.08 -26.53
C ARG A 253 4.94 4.87 -26.56
N GLU A 254 4.43 4.19 -27.59
CA GLU A 254 2.98 4.08 -27.88
C GLU A 254 2.19 3.27 -26.84
N ASP A 255 2.84 2.35 -26.12
CA ASP A 255 2.21 1.56 -25.07
C ASP A 255 2.09 2.31 -23.73
N VAL A 256 2.62 3.54 -23.63
CA VAL A 256 2.38 4.43 -22.48
C VAL A 256 1.03 5.11 -22.64
N LEU A 257 0.05 4.63 -21.87
CA LEU A 257 -1.33 5.10 -21.90
C LEU A 257 -1.54 6.45 -21.22
N LEU A 258 -0.74 6.73 -20.19
CA LEU A 258 -0.84 7.91 -19.35
C LEU A 258 0.53 8.20 -18.73
N THR A 259 0.89 9.47 -18.66
CA THR A 259 2.00 9.98 -17.86
C THR A 259 1.43 10.95 -16.84
N VAL A 260 1.79 10.80 -15.56
CA VAL A 260 1.44 11.73 -14.50
C VAL A 260 2.68 12.23 -13.78
N ASP A 261 2.65 13.48 -13.39
CA ASP A 261 3.72 14.14 -12.63
C ASP A 261 3.33 14.24 -11.15
N CYS A 262 4.15 13.66 -10.28
CA CYS A 262 3.96 13.65 -8.83
C CYS A 262 5.14 14.32 -8.11
N LEU A 263 4.87 14.88 -6.93
CA LEU A 263 5.89 15.49 -6.08
C LEU A 263 6.21 14.58 -4.90
N PHE A 264 7.49 14.48 -4.55
CA PHE A 264 7.93 13.71 -3.38
C PHE A 264 9.14 14.36 -2.71
N HIS A 265 9.36 14.02 -1.44
CA HIS A 265 10.49 14.49 -0.66
C HIS A 265 11.00 13.38 0.27
N GLU A 266 12.29 13.33 0.56
CA GLU A 266 12.92 12.31 1.40
C GLU A 266 12.46 12.29 2.85
N SER A 267 11.88 13.39 3.33
CA SER A 267 11.32 13.47 4.69
C SER A 267 9.84 13.12 4.75
N GLN A 268 9.10 13.19 3.65
CA GLN A 268 7.63 13.06 3.63
C GLN A 268 7.14 11.91 2.74
N GLY A 269 7.98 11.34 1.87
CA GLY A 269 7.52 10.42 0.84
C GLY A 269 6.75 11.17 -0.24
N LEU A 270 5.66 10.57 -0.74
CA LEU A 270 4.75 11.23 -1.66
C LEU A 270 4.04 12.41 -0.95
N LEU A 271 4.11 13.62 -1.52
CA LEU A 271 3.49 14.78 -0.88
C LEU A 271 1.96 14.70 -0.87
N GLU A 272 1.34 15.14 0.23
CA GLU A 272 -0.09 15.43 0.28
C GLU A 272 -0.37 16.77 -0.40
N CYS A 273 -0.65 16.75 -1.70
CA CYS A 273 -0.94 17.96 -2.47
C CYS A 273 -1.97 17.74 -3.58
N HIS A 274 -2.54 18.84 -4.07
CA HIS A 274 -3.54 18.81 -5.14
C HIS A 274 -3.04 18.10 -6.41
N ARG A 275 -1.75 18.22 -6.74
CA ARG A 275 -1.16 17.56 -7.92
C ARG A 275 -1.16 16.05 -7.77
N ASN A 276 -0.68 15.52 -6.66
CA ASN A 276 -0.62 14.07 -6.43
C ASN A 276 -2.03 13.47 -6.31
N GLU A 277 -2.95 14.19 -5.68
CA GLU A 277 -4.36 13.82 -5.63
C GLU A 277 -5.00 13.77 -7.04
N ALA A 278 -4.70 14.74 -7.90
CA ALA A 278 -5.14 14.75 -9.29
C ALA A 278 -4.54 13.60 -10.10
N ALA A 279 -3.23 13.33 -9.93
CA ALA A 279 -2.55 12.22 -10.59
C ALA A 279 -3.21 10.86 -10.28
N VAL A 280 -3.52 10.60 -8.99
CA VAL A 280 -4.24 9.38 -8.58
C VAL A 280 -5.62 9.30 -9.25
N LYS A 281 -6.38 10.40 -9.30
CA LYS A 281 -7.69 10.43 -9.97
C LYS A 281 -7.57 10.20 -11.47
N GLU A 282 -6.57 10.75 -12.14
CA GLU A 282 -6.32 10.55 -13.56
C GLU A 282 -5.97 9.10 -13.87
N ILE A 283 -5.14 8.46 -13.04
CA ILE A 283 -4.83 7.04 -13.15
C ILE A 283 -6.10 6.19 -13.04
N LEU A 284 -6.91 6.38 -11.99
CA LEU A 284 -8.15 5.62 -11.81
C LEU A 284 -9.12 5.84 -12.97
N LYS A 285 -9.29 7.09 -13.40
CA LYS A 285 -10.12 7.43 -14.56
C LYS A 285 -9.63 6.72 -15.82
N LYS A 286 -8.31 6.71 -16.06
CA LYS A 286 -7.72 6.07 -17.23
C LYS A 286 -7.91 4.55 -17.22
N LEU A 287 -7.91 3.96 -16.04
CA LEU A 287 -8.18 2.54 -15.82
C LEU A 287 -9.68 2.20 -15.80
N ASN A 288 -10.57 3.16 -16.11
CA ASN A 288 -12.02 3.03 -16.03
C ASN A 288 -12.52 2.59 -14.64
N ILE A 289 -11.83 3.01 -13.59
CA ILE A 289 -12.22 2.79 -12.20
C ILE A 289 -12.97 4.04 -11.74
N HIS A 290 -14.27 3.87 -11.53
CA HIS A 290 -15.07 4.87 -10.86
C HIS A 290 -15.05 4.56 -9.36
N PRO A 291 -14.51 5.46 -8.50
CA PRO A 291 -14.66 5.27 -7.07
C PRO A 291 -16.15 5.17 -6.77
N GLU A 292 -16.57 4.12 -6.06
CA GLU A 292 -17.95 4.01 -5.59
C GLU A 292 -18.24 5.25 -4.75
N VAL A 293 -19.05 6.16 -5.29
CA VAL A 293 -19.66 7.21 -4.49
C VAL A 293 -20.55 6.47 -3.51
N ILE A 294 -20.17 6.42 -2.24
CA ILE A 294 -21.09 6.01 -1.17
C ILE A 294 -22.17 7.10 -1.12
N THR A 295 -23.16 7.00 -2.00
CA THR A 295 -24.42 7.70 -1.85
C THR A 295 -25.07 7.12 -0.61
N HIS A 296 -25.12 7.90 0.47
CA HIS A 296 -26.01 7.63 1.58
C HIS A 296 -27.44 7.52 1.04
N HIS A 297 -27.89 6.30 0.76
CA HIS A 297 -29.29 6.01 0.52
C HIS A 297 -30.05 6.26 1.83
N ARG A 298 -30.51 7.50 1.99
CA ARG A 298 -31.67 7.81 2.82
C ARG A 298 -32.88 7.18 2.15
N HIS A 299 -33.27 5.98 2.58
CA HIS A 299 -34.60 5.47 2.33
C HIS A 299 -35.09 4.59 3.48
N PHE A 300 -36.34 4.83 3.86
CA PHE A 300 -37.20 4.10 4.79
C PHE A 300 -37.07 4.37 6.30
N PHE A 301 -37.80 5.40 6.75
CA PHE A 301 -38.74 5.23 7.87
C PHE A 301 -39.99 6.07 7.61
N SER A 302 -41.00 5.45 7.00
CA SER A 302 -42.39 5.90 7.10
C SER A 302 -43.30 4.72 6.80
N HIS A 303 -43.77 4.10 7.88
CA HIS A 303 -45.01 3.32 8.07
C HIS A 303 -44.72 2.12 8.96
N PHE A 304 -44.98 2.30 10.27
CA PHE A 304 -45.73 1.36 11.11
C PHE A 304 -45.82 1.96 12.51
N VAL A 305 -46.91 2.68 12.80
CA VAL A 305 -47.40 2.85 14.17
C VAL A 305 -48.80 2.26 14.17
N SER A 306 -48.89 0.99 14.56
CA SER A 306 -50.14 0.37 14.96
C SER A 306 -50.30 0.57 16.47
N TYR A 307 -51.41 1.22 16.82
CA TYR A 307 -52.25 0.97 18.00
C TYR A 307 -51.63 0.18 19.16
N VAL A 308 -51.29 0.88 20.24
CA VAL A 308 -51.61 0.48 21.62
C VAL A 308 -51.91 1.75 22.43
N LEU A 309 -53.12 1.78 23.00
CA LEU A 309 -53.83 2.81 23.78
C LEU A 309 -54.58 3.88 22.99
#